data_AF-A0A7Y0B4V8-F1
#
_entry.id   AF-A0A7Y0B4V8-F1
#
_cell.length_a   1.000
_cell.length_b   1.000
_cell.length_c   1.000
_cell.angle_alpha   90.00
_cell.angle_beta   90.00
_cell.angle_gamma   90.00
#
_symmetry.space_group_name_H-M   'P 1'
#
loop_
_entity.id
_entity.type
_entity.pdbx_description
1 polymer ?
#
loop_
_entity_poly.entity_id
_entity_poly.type
_entity_poly.pdbx_seq_one_letter_code
_entity_poly.pdbx_strand_id
1 'polypeptide(L)'
;MDSRITRIRSKLAKIPYQARRSHSMASERHQFRLGPCVSASEADVFEAEHRIVLPAAYRAFLTELGGSGAGPFYGLLPLDECRLFTMNRKPADGSPRGFTHGDHSDALQGDLFLHIIEMGCSDLCLIGVTGPLAGRVVTGNADGFWPPNVSSAQDFLSWYERWLDHMRDGKDNRALGLTSPIIVATASWGPRATASPRCRNPVHRPSRTP
;
A
#
# COMPACT_ATOMS: atom_id res chain seq x y z
N MET A 1 19.08 7.95 7.19
CA MET A 1 17.70 8.43 7.40
C MET A 1 17.25 9.14 6.15
N ASP A 2 16.15 8.72 5.53
CA ASP A 2 15.64 9.35 4.30
C ASP A 2 15.18 10.78 4.62
N SER A 3 15.74 11.78 3.92
CA SER A 3 15.40 13.20 4.13
C SER A 3 13.89 13.49 4.03
N ARG A 4 13.14 12.67 3.27
CA ARG A 4 11.68 12.75 3.14
C ARG A 4 10.96 12.53 4.47
N ILE A 5 11.45 11.64 5.32
CA ILE A 5 10.88 11.37 6.65
C ILE A 5 10.85 12.64 7.49
N THR A 6 11.97 13.38 7.51
CA THR A 6 12.07 14.64 8.26
C THR A 6 11.13 15.71 7.70
N ARG A 7 11.01 15.81 6.37
CA ARG A 7 10.07 16.75 5.74
C ARG A 7 8.62 16.41 6.04
N ILE A 8 8.24 15.14 5.94
CA ILE A 8 6.89 14.65 6.26
C ILE A 8 6.55 14.96 7.72
N ARG A 9 7.45 14.66 8.66
CA ARG A 9 7.29 15.00 10.09
C ARG A 9 7.04 16.50 10.28
N SER A 10 7.85 17.34 9.64
CA SER A 10 7.67 18.79 9.72
C SER A 10 6.33 19.25 9.11
N LYS A 11 5.88 18.62 8.02
CA LYS A 11 4.61 18.97 7.37
C LYS A 11 3.42 18.61 8.26
N LEU A 12 3.40 17.40 8.82
CA LEU A 12 2.36 16.95 9.75
C LEU A 12 2.21 17.89 10.95
N ALA A 13 3.33 18.34 11.54
CA ALA A 13 3.30 19.28 12.66
C ALA A 13 2.80 20.69 12.30
N LYS A 14 2.97 21.13 11.04
CA LYS A 14 2.66 22.49 10.60
C LYS A 14 1.25 22.63 10.01
N ILE A 15 0.73 21.60 9.33
CA ILE A 15 -0.55 21.67 8.61
C ILE A 15 -1.73 22.08 9.50
N PRO A 16 -1.89 21.61 10.75
CA PRO A 16 -2.99 22.01 11.62
C PRO A 16 -3.15 23.53 11.80
N TYR A 17 -2.05 24.28 11.66
CA TYR A 17 -1.99 25.73 11.84
C TYR A 17 -2.02 26.51 10.53
N GLN A 18 -2.18 25.85 9.38
CA GLN A 18 -2.23 26.52 8.09
C GLN A 18 -3.62 27.08 7.84
N ALA A 19 -3.73 28.39 7.62
CA ALA A 19 -4.99 29.08 7.40
C ALA A 19 -5.78 28.57 6.19
N ARG A 20 -5.09 28.02 5.19
CA ARG A 20 -5.69 27.50 3.95
C ARG A 20 -5.86 25.99 3.94
N ARG A 21 -5.64 25.30 5.07
CA ARG A 21 -5.71 23.83 5.09
C ARG A 21 -7.09 23.34 4.72
N SER A 22 -7.16 22.10 4.22
CA SER A 22 -8.45 21.43 4.13
C SER A 22 -8.96 21.05 5.53
N HIS A 23 -10.28 21.06 5.68
CA HIS A 23 -11.04 20.75 6.89
C HIS A 23 -12.02 19.60 6.65
N SER A 24 -11.62 18.61 5.84
CA SER A 24 -12.48 17.44 5.64
C SER A 24 -12.68 16.66 6.94
N MET A 25 -13.83 15.99 7.04
CA MET A 25 -14.19 15.19 8.22
C MET A 25 -13.09 14.19 8.60
N ALA A 26 -12.48 13.58 7.59
CA ALA A 26 -11.25 12.79 7.69
C ALA A 26 -10.15 13.49 8.51
N SER A 27 -9.71 14.65 8.02
CA SER A 27 -8.65 15.44 8.63
C SER A 27 -8.99 15.95 10.03
N GLU A 28 -10.25 16.22 10.31
CA GLU A 28 -10.70 16.66 11.63
C GLU A 28 -10.76 15.51 12.65
N ARG A 29 -10.94 14.25 12.22
CA ARG A 29 -10.87 13.09 13.10
C ARG A 29 -9.45 12.79 13.56
N HIS A 30 -8.51 12.65 12.62
CA HIS A 30 -7.13 12.28 12.96
C HIS A 30 -6.23 13.50 13.26
N GLN A 31 -6.67 14.73 12.92
CA GLN A 31 -5.95 15.99 13.21
C GLN A 31 -4.48 16.02 12.77
N PHE A 32 -4.17 15.37 11.64
CA PHE A 32 -2.81 15.13 11.15
C PHE A 32 -1.86 14.44 12.17
N ARG A 33 -2.41 13.70 13.13
CA ARG A 33 -1.65 12.88 14.09
C ARG A 33 -1.49 11.46 13.58
N LEU A 34 -0.28 10.95 13.67
CA LEU A 34 0.02 9.54 13.44
C LEU A 34 -0.14 8.75 14.75
N GLY A 35 -0.46 7.47 14.61
CA GLY A 35 -0.36 6.49 15.68
C GLY A 35 1.11 6.16 16.03
N PRO A 36 1.32 5.27 17.01
CA PRO A 36 2.66 4.87 17.43
C PRO A 36 3.45 4.25 16.25
N CYS A 37 4.78 4.40 16.27
CA CYS A 37 5.65 3.72 15.31
C CYS A 37 5.58 2.21 15.51
N VAL A 38 5.60 1.46 14.40
CA VAL A 38 5.78 0.02 14.42
C VAL A 38 7.25 -0.26 14.70
N SER A 39 7.56 -1.17 15.62
CA SER A 39 8.94 -1.59 15.85
C SER A 39 9.49 -2.39 14.65
N ALA A 40 10.82 -2.42 14.50
CA ALA A 40 11.45 -3.24 13.46
C ALA A 40 11.04 -4.72 13.56
N SER A 41 10.94 -5.24 14.79
CA SER A 41 10.52 -6.62 15.09
C SER A 41 9.06 -6.89 14.73
N GLU A 42 8.14 -5.97 15.02
CA GLU A 42 6.73 -6.14 14.61
C GLU A 42 6.60 -6.16 13.08
N ALA A 43 7.37 -5.31 12.38
CA ALA A 43 7.41 -5.33 10.92
C ALA A 43 8.02 -6.64 10.38
N ASP A 44 9.05 -7.19 11.02
CA ASP A 44 9.65 -8.48 10.65
C ASP A 44 8.67 -9.65 10.85
N VAL A 45 7.94 -9.65 11.97
CA VAL A 45 6.90 -10.65 12.25
C VAL A 45 5.81 -10.60 11.18
N PHE A 46 5.31 -9.40 10.88
CA PHE A 46 4.29 -9.20 9.84
C PHE A 46 4.76 -9.72 8.47
N GLU A 47 5.99 -9.38 8.07
CA GLU A 47 6.58 -9.87 6.82
C GLU A 47 6.70 -11.40 6.78
N ALA A 48 7.11 -12.02 7.88
CA ALA A 48 7.26 -13.46 8.00
C ALA A 48 5.91 -14.19 7.96
N GLU A 49 4.92 -13.71 8.72
CA GLU A 49 3.56 -14.28 8.78
C GLU A 49 2.89 -14.25 7.41
N HIS A 50 2.98 -13.11 6.73
CA HIS A 50 2.37 -12.91 5.42
C HIS A 50 3.25 -13.37 4.25
N ARG A 51 4.50 -13.79 4.50
CA ARG A 51 5.48 -14.22 3.50
C ARG A 51 5.73 -13.17 2.42
N ILE A 52 5.91 -11.92 2.84
CA ILE A 52 6.15 -10.76 1.99
C ILE A 52 7.37 -9.97 2.45
N VAL A 53 7.79 -9.00 1.64
CA VAL A 53 8.72 -7.95 2.06
C VAL A 53 8.03 -6.62 1.84
N LEU A 54 7.91 -5.79 2.88
CA LEU A 54 7.29 -4.48 2.77
C LEU A 54 8.17 -3.59 1.89
N PRO A 55 7.57 -2.75 1.01
CA PRO A 55 8.34 -1.78 0.26
C PRO A 55 9.14 -0.86 1.18
N ALA A 56 10.44 -0.68 0.91
CA ALA A 56 11.36 0.00 1.81
C ALA A 56 10.88 1.39 2.28
N ALA A 57 10.28 2.17 1.37
CA ALA A 57 9.73 3.49 1.68
C ALA A 57 8.55 3.44 2.67
N TYR A 58 7.69 2.42 2.56
CA TYR A 58 6.56 2.21 3.47
C TYR A 58 7.03 1.66 4.82
N ARG A 59 7.95 0.70 4.82
CA ARG A 59 8.57 0.18 6.06
C ARG A 59 9.28 1.28 6.86
N ALA A 60 10.01 2.16 6.19
CA ALA A 60 10.64 3.32 6.83
C ALA A 60 9.61 4.28 7.43
N PHE A 61 8.47 4.51 6.76
CA PHE A 61 7.39 5.32 7.31
C PHE A 61 6.82 4.71 8.61
N LEU A 62 6.49 3.42 8.59
CA LEU A 62 5.91 2.72 9.73
C LEU A 62 6.82 2.78 10.97
N THR A 63 8.12 2.62 10.74
CA THR A 63 9.12 2.52 11.81
C THR A 63 9.67 3.86 12.31
N GLU A 64 9.65 4.91 11.48
CA GLU A 64 10.25 6.21 11.82
C GLU A 64 9.24 7.35 12.03
N LEU A 65 7.98 7.19 11.60
CA LEU A 65 6.94 8.22 11.70
C LEU A 65 5.70 7.74 12.46
N GLY A 66 5.13 6.61 12.06
CA GLY A 66 3.92 6.09 12.68
C GLY A 66 3.26 4.97 11.88
N GLY A 67 2.65 4.03 12.59
CA GLY A 67 2.03 2.83 12.04
C GLY A 67 0.59 2.98 11.57
N SER A 68 -0.06 4.09 11.85
CA SER A 68 -1.49 4.33 11.55
C SER A 68 -1.85 5.81 11.66
N GLY A 69 -3.13 6.15 11.49
CA GLY A 69 -3.66 7.48 11.78
C GLY A 69 -3.66 8.39 10.56
N ALA A 70 -3.02 9.56 10.65
CA ALA A 70 -3.11 10.58 9.61
C ALA A 70 -2.88 10.05 8.20
N GLY A 71 -3.91 10.16 7.38
CA GLY A 71 -3.92 9.75 5.99
C GLY A 71 -5.20 10.22 5.30
N PRO A 72 -5.29 10.07 3.98
CA PRO A 72 -6.54 10.28 3.25
C PRO A 72 -7.71 9.47 3.80
N PHE A 73 -8.94 9.90 3.51
CA PHE A 73 -10.18 9.23 3.95
C PHE A 73 -10.22 8.96 5.46
N TYR A 74 -10.38 7.71 5.90
CA TYR A 74 -10.43 7.40 7.33
C TYR A 74 -9.06 7.24 7.97
N GLY A 75 -7.99 7.36 7.18
CA GLY A 75 -6.61 7.33 7.66
C GLY A 75 -5.89 6.01 7.33
N LEU A 76 -4.61 5.98 7.68
CA LEU A 76 -3.78 4.79 7.56
C LEU A 76 -4.25 3.73 8.56
N LEU A 77 -4.45 2.52 8.05
CA LEU A 77 -4.74 1.34 8.86
C LEU A 77 -3.54 0.97 9.73
N PRO A 78 -3.77 0.51 10.98
CA PRO A 78 -2.78 -0.26 11.72
C PRO A 78 -2.25 -1.44 10.90
N LEU A 79 -0.98 -1.80 11.10
CA LEU A 79 -0.31 -2.82 10.28
C LEU A 79 -1.00 -4.19 10.37
N ASP A 80 -1.47 -4.56 11.55
CA ASP A 80 -2.22 -5.79 11.85
C ASP A 80 -3.65 -5.82 11.26
N GLU A 81 -4.20 -4.65 10.92
CA GLU A 81 -5.47 -4.53 10.20
C GLU A 81 -5.31 -4.55 8.68
N CYS A 82 -4.07 -4.41 8.18
CA CYS A 82 -3.81 -4.50 6.74
C CYS A 82 -4.14 -5.90 6.23
N ARG A 83 -4.66 -5.96 5.00
CA ARG A 83 -5.02 -7.22 4.33
C ARG A 83 -4.38 -7.29 2.96
N LEU A 84 -4.01 -8.49 2.55
CA LEU A 84 -3.47 -8.76 1.22
C LEU A 84 -4.59 -8.98 0.21
N PHE A 85 -4.36 -8.46 -0.98
CA PHE A 85 -5.22 -8.58 -2.14
C PHE A 85 -4.42 -8.98 -3.37
N THR A 86 -5.10 -9.61 -4.31
CA THR A 86 -4.62 -9.90 -5.65
C THR A 86 -5.47 -9.13 -6.63
N MET A 87 -4.85 -8.59 -7.68
CA MET A 87 -5.58 -7.88 -8.72
C MET A 87 -6.22 -8.90 -9.67
N ASN A 88 -7.52 -8.77 -9.92
CA ASN A 88 -8.23 -9.68 -10.81
C ASN A 88 -7.73 -9.56 -12.25
N ARG A 89 -7.93 -10.60 -13.07
CA ARG A 89 -7.63 -10.50 -14.51
C ARG A 89 -8.53 -9.47 -15.17
N LYS A 90 -8.01 -8.77 -16.18
CA LYS A 90 -8.82 -7.85 -16.98
C LYS A 90 -9.90 -8.66 -17.73
N PRO A 91 -11.19 -8.35 -17.55
CA PRO A 91 -12.28 -8.96 -18.30
C PRO A 91 -12.11 -8.77 -19.81
N ALA A 92 -12.55 -9.75 -20.59
CA ALA A 92 -12.44 -9.74 -22.06
C ALA A 92 -13.34 -8.68 -22.71
N ASP A 93 -14.44 -8.32 -22.06
CA ASP A 93 -15.38 -7.28 -22.49
C ASP A 93 -14.88 -5.84 -22.25
N GLY A 94 -13.68 -5.70 -21.66
CA GLY A 94 -13.07 -4.40 -21.38
C GLY A 94 -13.62 -3.70 -20.14
N SER A 95 -14.54 -4.31 -19.40
CA SER A 95 -15.01 -3.79 -18.11
C SER A 95 -13.85 -3.64 -17.11
N PRO A 96 -13.99 -2.75 -16.09
CA PRO A 96 -12.96 -2.61 -15.09
C PRO A 96 -12.82 -3.90 -14.27
N ARG A 97 -11.64 -4.08 -13.67
CA ARG A 97 -11.33 -5.26 -12.86
C ARG A 97 -11.16 -4.87 -11.41
N GLY A 98 -11.57 -5.78 -10.54
CA GLY A 98 -11.49 -5.60 -9.11
C GLY A 98 -10.26 -6.21 -8.46
N PHE A 99 -10.39 -6.45 -7.16
CA PHE A 99 -9.38 -7.09 -6.32
C PHE A 99 -10.05 -8.16 -5.47
N THR A 100 -9.35 -9.27 -5.29
CA THR A 100 -9.79 -10.39 -4.46
C THR A 100 -8.86 -10.54 -3.27
N HIS A 101 -9.42 -10.75 -2.08
CA HIS A 101 -8.65 -11.03 -0.87
C HIS A 101 -7.69 -12.21 -1.10
N GLY A 102 -6.45 -12.08 -0.64
CA GLY A 102 -5.41 -13.09 -0.87
C GLY A 102 -5.72 -14.48 -0.29
N ASP A 103 -6.56 -14.53 0.75
CA ASP A 103 -6.97 -15.78 1.41
C ASP A 103 -8.22 -16.42 0.76
N HIS A 104 -8.82 -15.77 -0.24
CA HIS A 104 -10.02 -16.29 -0.92
C HIS A 104 -9.65 -17.41 -1.90
N SER A 105 -10.56 -18.40 -2.09
CA SER A 105 -10.33 -19.53 -3.01
C SER A 105 -10.10 -19.08 -4.46
N ASP A 106 -10.73 -17.97 -4.84
CA ASP A 106 -10.66 -17.40 -6.19
C ASP A 106 -9.49 -16.42 -6.35
N ALA A 107 -8.67 -16.24 -5.31
CA ALA A 107 -7.49 -15.39 -5.37
C ALA A 107 -6.51 -15.94 -6.42
N LEU A 108 -6.08 -15.06 -7.32
CA LEU A 108 -5.08 -15.45 -8.30
C LEU A 108 -3.72 -15.59 -7.63
N GLN A 109 -3.01 -16.66 -7.94
CA GLN A 109 -1.60 -16.72 -7.61
C GLN A 109 -0.84 -15.70 -8.46
N GLY A 110 -0.38 -14.61 -7.83
CA GLY A 110 0.17 -13.47 -8.54
C GLY A 110 0.71 -12.37 -7.63
N ASP A 111 0.76 -11.16 -8.19
CA ASP A 111 1.25 -9.98 -7.49
C ASP A 111 0.33 -9.62 -6.31
N LEU A 112 0.96 -9.29 -5.19
CA LEU A 112 0.32 -9.01 -3.92
C LEU A 112 0.26 -7.50 -3.69
N PHE A 113 -0.88 -7.06 -3.18
CA PHE A 113 -1.16 -5.68 -2.84
C PHE A 113 -1.63 -5.62 -1.40
N LEU A 114 -1.06 -4.71 -0.61
CA LEU A 114 -1.43 -4.53 0.79
C LEU A 114 -2.40 -3.36 0.92
N HIS A 115 -3.55 -3.58 1.55
CA HIS A 115 -4.53 -2.54 1.86
C HIS A 115 -4.08 -1.70 3.04
N ILE A 116 -3.91 -0.39 2.82
CA ILE A 116 -3.23 0.50 3.77
C ILE A 116 -4.08 1.68 4.26
N ILE A 117 -5.22 1.98 3.62
CA ILE A 117 -6.11 3.07 4.05
C ILE A 117 -7.55 2.60 3.96
N GLU A 118 -8.29 2.84 5.04
CA GLU A 118 -9.73 2.65 5.05
C GLU A 118 -10.41 3.78 4.24
N MET A 119 -11.05 3.41 3.12
CA MET A 119 -11.83 4.35 2.30
C MET A 119 -13.35 4.17 2.48
N GLY A 120 -13.77 3.09 3.17
CA GLY A 120 -15.16 2.66 3.27
C GLY A 120 -15.65 1.94 2.00
N CYS A 121 -16.79 1.24 2.10
CA CYS A 121 -17.37 0.43 1.01
C CYS A 121 -16.36 -0.61 0.46
N SER A 122 -16.50 -1.00 -0.81
CA SER A 122 -15.55 -1.84 -1.53
C SER A 122 -14.38 -1.06 -2.15
N ASP A 123 -14.20 0.22 -1.81
CA ASP A 123 -13.10 1.02 -2.34
C ASP A 123 -11.81 0.77 -1.55
N LEU A 124 -10.70 0.61 -2.26
CA LEU A 124 -9.40 0.21 -1.72
C LEU A 124 -8.31 1.23 -2.06
N CYS A 125 -7.47 1.55 -1.06
CA CYS A 125 -6.14 2.11 -1.29
C CYS A 125 -5.08 1.07 -0.89
N LEU A 126 -4.29 0.68 -1.88
CA LEU A 126 -3.34 -0.40 -1.78
C LEU A 126 -1.92 0.09 -2.05
N ILE A 127 -0.93 -0.63 -1.55
CA ILE A 127 0.45 -0.55 -2.00
C ILE A 127 0.87 -1.88 -2.63
N GLY A 128 1.50 -1.84 -3.79
CA GLY A 128 2.08 -3.04 -4.39
C GLY A 128 3.21 -3.58 -3.51
N VAL A 129 3.17 -4.87 -3.21
CA VAL A 129 4.15 -5.56 -2.36
C VAL A 129 5.09 -6.40 -3.22
N THR A 130 4.54 -7.10 -4.22
CA THR A 130 5.31 -7.88 -5.18
C THR A 130 5.02 -7.44 -6.61
N GLY A 131 5.86 -7.91 -7.53
CA GLY A 131 5.69 -7.65 -8.95
C GLY A 131 6.08 -6.24 -9.40
N PRO A 132 5.70 -5.86 -10.63
CA PRO A 132 6.13 -4.61 -11.27
C PRO A 132 5.62 -3.33 -10.61
N LEU A 133 4.60 -3.44 -9.76
CA LEU A 133 4.02 -2.31 -9.01
C LEU A 133 4.51 -2.25 -7.56
N ALA A 134 5.52 -3.04 -7.18
CA ALA A 134 6.08 -2.99 -5.83
C ALA A 134 6.47 -1.56 -5.42
N GLY A 135 5.98 -1.13 -4.25
CA GLY A 135 6.16 0.21 -3.69
C GLY A 135 5.21 1.28 -4.24
N ARG A 136 4.45 1.01 -5.30
CA ARG A 136 3.50 1.96 -5.90
C ARG A 136 2.17 1.92 -5.17
N VAL A 137 1.60 3.10 -4.93
CA VAL A 137 0.23 3.23 -4.42
C VAL A 137 -0.77 3.06 -5.56
N VAL A 138 -1.76 2.21 -5.33
CA VAL A 138 -2.83 1.87 -6.28
C VAL A 138 -4.17 2.10 -5.60
N THR A 139 -5.09 2.77 -6.26
CA THR A 139 -6.48 2.86 -5.81
C THR A 139 -7.38 2.06 -6.73
N GLY A 140 -8.44 1.46 -6.18
CA GLY A 140 -9.36 0.66 -6.95
C GLY A 140 -10.63 0.36 -6.18
N ASN A 141 -11.52 -0.41 -6.81
CA ASN A 141 -12.69 -0.97 -6.18
C ASN A 141 -12.60 -2.50 -6.21
N ALA A 142 -12.93 -3.17 -5.11
CA ALA A 142 -12.84 -4.63 -4.98
C ALA A 142 -13.74 -5.35 -5.98
N ASP A 143 -14.92 -4.80 -6.27
CA ASP A 143 -15.90 -5.37 -7.20
C ASP A 143 -15.64 -4.97 -8.67
N GLY A 144 -14.69 -4.07 -8.92
CA GLY A 144 -14.36 -3.61 -10.28
C GLY A 144 -15.39 -2.64 -10.87
N PHE A 145 -16.13 -1.89 -10.05
CA PHE A 145 -17.04 -0.85 -10.56
C PHE A 145 -16.31 0.27 -11.31
N TRP A 146 -15.05 0.54 -10.97
CA TRP A 146 -14.20 1.52 -11.63
C TRP A 146 -12.74 1.02 -11.71
N PRO A 147 -11.97 1.46 -12.72
CA PRO A 147 -10.68 0.84 -13.02
C PRO A 147 -9.61 1.19 -11.99
N PRO A 148 -8.70 0.24 -11.66
CA PRO A 148 -7.56 0.53 -10.81
C PRO A 148 -6.69 1.66 -11.36
N ASN A 149 -6.31 2.59 -10.49
CA ASN A 149 -5.48 3.75 -10.79
C ASN A 149 -4.15 3.63 -10.06
N VAL A 150 -3.04 3.72 -10.79
CA VAL A 150 -1.70 3.71 -10.21
C VAL A 150 -1.24 5.16 -10.04
N SER A 151 -0.84 5.51 -8.82
CA SER A 151 -0.28 6.83 -8.56
C SER A 151 0.99 7.04 -9.38
N SER A 152 1.18 8.24 -9.93
CA SER A 152 2.43 8.63 -10.59
C SER A 152 3.61 8.76 -9.63
N ALA A 153 3.36 8.84 -8.31
CA ALA A 153 4.42 8.86 -7.32
C ALA A 153 5.21 7.55 -7.38
N GLN A 154 6.54 7.64 -7.29
CA GLN A 154 7.44 6.51 -7.46
C GLN A 154 7.37 5.53 -6.28
N ASP A 155 7.04 6.02 -5.08
CA ASP A 155 6.89 5.23 -3.87
C ASP A 155 5.90 5.86 -2.88
N PHE A 156 5.70 5.18 -1.75
CA PHE A 156 4.81 5.61 -0.68
C PHE A 156 5.19 6.98 -0.09
N LEU A 157 6.47 7.26 0.18
CA LEU A 157 6.86 8.52 0.81
C LEU A 157 6.60 9.70 -0.11
N SER A 158 6.90 9.58 -1.40
CA SER A 158 6.58 10.61 -2.39
C SER A 158 5.07 10.80 -2.58
N TRP A 159 4.29 9.72 -2.47
CA TRP A 159 2.84 9.79 -2.51
C TRP A 159 2.27 10.51 -1.27
N TYR A 160 2.72 10.13 -0.07
CA TYR A 160 2.27 10.70 1.19
C TYR A 160 2.66 12.17 1.33
N GLU A 161 3.89 12.52 0.96
CA GLU A 161 4.38 13.90 0.98
C GLU A 161 3.54 14.81 0.06
N ARG A 162 3.10 14.29 -1.09
CA ARG A 162 2.23 15.01 -2.03
C ARG A 162 0.83 15.20 -1.47
N TRP A 163 0.28 14.20 -0.78
CA TRP A 163 -1.00 14.35 -0.07
C TRP A 163 -0.92 15.48 0.98
N LEU A 164 0.15 15.55 1.76
CA LEU A 164 0.35 16.63 2.73
C LEU A 164 0.43 18.02 2.08
N ASP A 165 1.11 18.14 0.92
CA ASP A 165 1.15 19.39 0.17
C ASP A 165 -0.24 19.82 -0.32
N HIS A 166 -1.08 18.86 -0.73
CA HIS A 166 -2.46 19.12 -1.13
C HIS A 166 -3.31 19.59 0.07
N MET A 167 -3.20 18.90 1.21
CA MET A 167 -3.93 19.29 2.43
C MET A 167 -3.52 20.68 2.93
N ARG A 168 -2.24 21.03 2.85
CA ARG A 168 -1.74 22.39 3.15
C ARG A 168 -2.39 23.44 2.25
N ASP A 169 -2.52 23.14 0.97
CA ASP A 169 -3.04 24.05 -0.05
C ASP A 169 -4.59 24.09 -0.09
N GLY A 170 -5.28 23.40 0.81
CA GLY A 170 -6.75 23.33 0.85
C GLY A 170 -7.34 22.43 -0.23
N LYS A 171 -6.51 21.63 -0.91
CA LYS A 171 -6.91 20.70 -1.96
C LYS A 171 -7.12 19.34 -1.31
N ASP A 172 -8.36 18.96 -1.06
CA ASP A 172 -8.66 17.60 -0.64
C ASP A 172 -9.25 16.81 -1.80
N ASN A 173 -8.46 15.86 -2.32
CA ASN A 173 -8.90 15.03 -3.43
C ASN A 173 -9.49 13.71 -2.92
N ARG A 174 -10.82 13.65 -2.96
CA ARG A 174 -11.63 12.46 -2.63
C ARG A 174 -11.41 11.25 -3.54
N ALA A 175 -10.67 11.39 -4.65
CA ALA A 175 -10.35 10.29 -5.54
C ALA A 175 -8.88 9.82 -5.44
N LEU A 176 -8.08 10.40 -4.54
CA LEU A 176 -6.62 10.19 -4.46
C LEU A 176 -5.85 10.43 -5.78
N GLY A 177 -6.50 11.04 -6.77
CA GLY A 177 -5.87 11.51 -7.99
C GLY A 177 -4.98 12.71 -7.66
N LEU A 178 -3.88 12.50 -6.93
CA LEU A 178 -3.00 13.55 -6.48
C LEU A 178 -2.35 14.24 -7.70
N THR A 179 -3.07 15.20 -8.31
CA THR A 179 -2.74 16.06 -9.46
C THR A 179 -1.80 15.45 -10.48
N SER A 180 -1.97 14.16 -10.77
CA SER A 180 -1.08 13.42 -11.64
C SER A 180 -1.87 12.87 -12.79
N PRO A 181 -1.26 12.80 -13.99
CA PRO A 181 -1.89 12.11 -15.10
C PRO A 181 -2.22 10.69 -14.62
N ILE A 182 -3.48 10.31 -14.84
CA ILE A 182 -3.99 8.97 -14.52
C ILE A 182 -3.10 7.95 -15.24
N ILE A 183 -2.46 7.07 -14.49
CA ILE A 183 -1.86 5.86 -15.05
C ILE A 183 -2.83 4.73 -14.73
N VAL A 184 -3.68 4.39 -15.69
CA VAL A 184 -4.53 3.20 -15.56
C VAL A 184 -3.62 1.98 -15.63
N ALA A 185 -3.79 1.03 -14.71
CA ALA A 185 -3.11 -0.26 -14.84
C ALA A 185 -3.71 -0.98 -16.06
N THR A 186 -3.13 -0.83 -17.26
CA THR A 186 -3.71 -1.34 -18.52
C THR A 186 -3.21 -2.72 -18.93
N ALA A 187 -2.09 -3.18 -18.39
CA ALA A 187 -1.44 -4.38 -18.89
C ALA A 187 -2.18 -5.69 -18.54
N SER A 188 -2.02 -6.67 -19.44
CA SER A 188 -2.41 -8.06 -19.26
C SER A 188 -1.44 -8.75 -18.30
N TRP A 189 -1.50 -8.38 -17.02
CA TRP A 189 -0.68 -8.99 -15.98
C TRP A 189 -1.19 -10.42 -15.71
N GLY A 190 -0.61 -11.38 -16.43
CA GLY A 190 -0.75 -12.83 -16.25
C GLY A 190 0.45 -13.40 -15.49
N PRO A 191 0.38 -14.67 -15.03
CA PRO A 191 1.20 -15.15 -13.93
C PRO A 191 2.69 -15.13 -14.27
N ARG A 192 3.46 -14.39 -13.47
CA ARG A 192 4.88 -14.68 -13.30
C ARG A 192 5.40 -14.18 -11.94
N ALA A 193 5.17 -15.01 -10.93
CA ALA A 193 6.14 -15.20 -9.86
C ALA A 193 6.49 -16.68 -9.85
N THR A 194 7.58 -17.06 -10.55
CA THR A 194 8.29 -18.28 -10.17
C THR A 194 8.87 -18.01 -8.80
N ALA A 195 8.28 -18.61 -7.77
CA ALA A 195 8.91 -18.74 -6.47
C ALA A 195 10.34 -19.25 -6.69
N SER A 196 11.32 -18.56 -6.13
CA SER A 196 12.74 -18.90 -6.24
C SER A 196 12.97 -20.34 -5.75
N PRO A 197 13.44 -21.30 -6.57
CA PRO A 197 13.67 -22.65 -6.09
C PRO A 197 15.09 -22.75 -5.54
N ARG A 198 15.32 -22.29 -4.31
CA ARG A 198 16.54 -22.64 -3.57
C ARG A 198 16.27 -22.84 -2.08
N CYS A 199 15.81 -24.05 -1.77
CA CYS A 199 16.24 -24.84 -0.62
C CYS A 199 16.07 -26.32 -1.01
N ARG A 200 17.00 -26.88 -1.80
CA ARG A 200 17.16 -28.33 -1.85
C ARG A 200 18.05 -28.73 -0.67
N ASN A 201 17.45 -29.39 0.31
CA ASN A 201 18.18 -30.16 1.32
C ASN A 201 19.08 -31.20 0.62
N PRO A 202 20.32 -31.41 1.07
CA PRO A 202 21.11 -32.55 0.62
C PRO A 202 20.49 -33.85 1.17
N VAL A 203 20.11 -34.72 0.24
CA VAL A 203 19.67 -36.10 0.51
C VAL A 203 20.88 -36.88 1.05
N HIS A 204 20.82 -37.32 2.30
CA HIS A 204 21.74 -38.31 2.85
C HIS A 204 21.49 -39.67 2.15
N ARG A 205 22.51 -40.17 1.47
CA ARG A 205 22.55 -41.50 0.84
C ARG A 205 22.89 -42.54 1.92
N PRO A 206 22.21 -43.71 2.00
CA PRO A 206 22.59 -44.73 2.97
C PRO A 206 23.77 -45.54 2.45
N SER A 207 24.84 -45.63 3.24
CA SER A 207 25.93 -46.57 3.04
C SER A 207 25.50 -47.97 3.48
N ARG A 208 25.39 -48.90 2.53
CA ARG A 208 25.37 -50.34 2.79
C ARG A 208 26.82 -50.84 2.92
N THR A 209 27.08 -51.54 4.01
CA THR A 209 28.21 -52.45 4.26
C THR A 209 28.19 -53.64 3.30
N PRO A 210 29.34 -54.32 3.17
CA PRO A 210 29.48 -55.62 3.87
C PRO A 210 30.40 -55.55 5.09
#